data_AF-A0A524EJE8-F1
#
_entry.id   AF-A0A524EJE8-F1
#
_cell.length_a   1.000
_cell.length_b   1.000
_cell.length_c   1.000
_cell.angle_alpha   90.00
_cell.angle_beta   90.00
_cell.angle_gamma   90.00
#
_symmetry.space_group_name_H-M   'P 1'
#
loop_
_entity.id
_entity.type
_entity.pdbx_description
1 polymer ?
#
loop_
_entity_poly.entity_id
_entity_poly.type
_entity_poly.pdbx_seq_one_letter_code
_entity_poly.pdbx_strand_id
1 'polypeptide(L)'
;MVEEKFEQELLKEVEDQDEQKSRKINYFEKLLPLWVAICIVLGILISQLLPGVSSLINSLSIGNISIPIGICLFLMMYPAMLNLQASELKKLGRNPKPIILTLVSNWLVAPFVGLLMVNIFLPGDSEIVRQLGFAIILLSSSPCTAMVLVWGWMAKGNQEQNVLNTSLNTITII
;
A
#
# COMPACT_ATOMS: atom_id res chain seq x y z
N MET A 1 -4.53 -35.73 12.89
CA MET A 1 -5.59 -35.67 11.84
C MET A 1 -5.87 -34.25 11.32
N VAL A 2 -6.35 -33.28 12.12
CA VAL A 2 -6.51 -31.88 11.65
C VAL A 2 -5.16 -31.16 11.57
N GLU A 3 -4.31 -31.34 12.59
CA GLU A 3 -2.94 -30.77 12.62
C GLU A 3 -2.08 -31.24 11.44
N GLU A 4 -2.07 -32.54 11.14
CA GLU A 4 -1.31 -33.10 10.01
C GLU A 4 -1.84 -32.66 8.64
N LYS A 5 -3.15 -32.39 8.53
CA LYS A 5 -3.76 -31.91 7.28
C LYS A 5 -3.39 -30.45 7.04
N PHE A 6 -3.39 -29.65 8.11
CA PHE A 6 -2.94 -28.25 8.10
C PHE A 6 -1.43 -28.15 7.83
N GLU A 7 -0.60 -29.00 8.44
CA GLU A 7 0.83 -29.06 8.11
C GLU A 7 1.07 -29.49 6.65
N GLN A 8 0.27 -30.41 6.09
CA GLN A 8 0.40 -30.77 4.67
C GLN A 8 -0.07 -29.68 3.71
N GLU A 9 -1.12 -28.92 4.06
CA GLU A 9 -1.59 -27.77 3.27
C GLU A 9 -0.58 -26.62 3.33
N LEU A 10 0.02 -26.39 4.51
CA LEU A 10 1.01 -25.35 4.72
C LEU A 10 2.36 -25.71 4.10
N LEU A 11 2.77 -26.99 4.12
CA LEU A 11 3.94 -27.46 3.39
C LEU A 11 3.72 -27.37 1.87
N LYS A 12 2.53 -27.66 1.34
CA LYS A 12 2.22 -27.45 -0.07
C LYS A 12 2.25 -25.98 -0.48
N GLU A 13 1.70 -25.08 0.34
CA GLU A 13 1.77 -23.63 0.09
C GLU A 13 3.20 -23.10 0.14
N VAL A 14 4.03 -23.60 1.06
CA VAL A 14 5.46 -23.24 1.13
C VAL A 14 6.23 -23.82 -0.06
N GLU A 15 5.91 -25.04 -0.51
CA GLU A 15 6.55 -25.71 -1.63
C GLU A 15 6.17 -25.07 -2.99
N ASP A 16 4.91 -24.62 -3.18
CA ASP A 16 4.46 -23.83 -4.35
C ASP A 16 5.14 -22.44 -4.39
N GLN A 17 5.36 -21.82 -3.23
CA GLN A 17 6.05 -20.53 -3.10
C GLN A 17 7.57 -20.65 -3.33
N ASP A 18 8.20 -21.74 -2.88
CA ASP A 18 9.62 -22.01 -3.16
C ASP A 18 9.85 -22.50 -4.60
N GLU A 19 8.88 -23.17 -5.26
CA GLU A 19 8.94 -23.43 -6.71
C GLU A 19 8.85 -22.13 -7.55
N GLN A 20 8.07 -21.13 -7.10
CA GLN A 20 8.10 -19.80 -7.72
C GLN A 20 9.46 -19.10 -7.55
N LYS A 21 10.14 -19.30 -6.42
CA LYS A 21 11.46 -18.75 -6.11
C LYS A 21 12.61 -19.39 -6.92
N SER A 22 12.38 -20.58 -7.46
CA SER A 22 13.28 -21.28 -8.39
C SER A 22 13.19 -20.75 -9.84
N ARG A 23 12.13 -20.00 -10.18
CA ARG A 23 12.10 -19.30 -11.47
C ARG A 23 13.05 -18.11 -11.41
N LYS A 24 14.12 -18.16 -12.21
CA LYS A 24 14.96 -17.01 -12.56
C LYS A 24 14.10 -15.75 -12.68
N ILE A 25 14.42 -14.70 -11.91
CA ILE A 25 13.76 -13.39 -11.97
C ILE A 25 13.60 -13.02 -13.44
N ASN A 26 12.35 -13.03 -13.90
CA ASN A 26 12.04 -12.89 -15.31
C ASN A 26 12.39 -11.44 -15.73
N TYR A 27 12.74 -11.22 -16.99
CA TYR A 27 13.13 -9.88 -17.47
C TYR A 27 12.08 -8.81 -17.13
N PHE A 28 10.80 -9.21 -17.08
CA PHE A 28 9.67 -8.37 -16.70
C PHE A 28 9.75 -7.82 -15.26
N GLU A 29 10.09 -8.66 -14.27
CA GLU A 29 10.20 -8.23 -12.86
C GLU A 29 11.38 -7.27 -12.68
N LYS A 30 12.48 -7.50 -13.40
CA LYS A 30 13.66 -6.60 -13.37
C LYS A 30 13.40 -5.26 -14.06
N LEU A 31 12.53 -5.23 -15.09
CA LEU A 31 12.14 -4.04 -15.85
C LEU A 31 10.83 -3.40 -15.36
N LEU A 32 10.28 -3.87 -14.25
CA LEU A 32 9.04 -3.37 -13.67
C LEU A 32 9.03 -1.84 -13.43
N PRO A 33 10.08 -1.20 -12.87
CA PRO A 33 10.08 0.26 -12.72
C PRO A 33 10.04 1.00 -14.07
N LEU A 34 10.69 0.45 -15.10
CA LEU A 34 10.66 1.03 -16.45
C LEU A 34 9.25 0.92 -17.07
N TRP A 35 8.62 -0.24 -16.91
CA TRP A 35 7.24 -0.47 -17.35
C TRP A 35 6.24 0.45 -16.66
N VAL A 36 6.36 0.64 -15.33
CA VAL A 36 5.52 1.58 -14.58
C VAL A 36 5.69 3.00 -15.11
N ALA A 37 6.93 3.44 -15.36
CA ALA A 37 7.19 4.76 -15.93
C ALA A 37 6.55 4.92 -17.33
N ILE A 38 6.66 3.91 -18.19
CA ILE A 38 6.03 3.90 -19.52
C ILE A 38 4.50 3.99 -19.40
N CYS A 39 3.89 3.20 -18.51
CA CYS A 39 2.44 3.25 -18.28
C CYS A 39 1.96 4.61 -17.76
N ILE A 40 2.71 5.26 -16.88
CA ILE A 40 2.40 6.62 -16.39
C ILE A 40 2.42 7.62 -17.55
N VAL A 41 3.49 7.61 -18.35
CA VAL A 41 3.63 8.54 -19.50
C VAL A 41 2.53 8.31 -20.53
N LEU A 42 2.28 7.06 -20.91
CA LEU A 42 1.20 6.71 -21.83
C LEU A 42 -0.17 7.11 -21.28
N GLY A 43 -0.43 6.90 -19.98
CA GLY A 43 -1.67 7.29 -19.32
C GLY A 43 -1.92 8.81 -19.38
N ILE A 44 -0.88 9.60 -19.11
CA ILE A 44 -0.95 11.08 -19.20
C ILE A 44 -1.21 11.52 -20.65
N LEU A 45 -0.50 10.95 -21.62
CA LEU A 45 -0.68 11.28 -23.03
C LEU A 45 -2.09 10.93 -23.52
N ILE A 46 -2.58 9.74 -23.20
CA ILE A 46 -3.95 9.32 -23.53
C ILE A 46 -4.98 10.25 -22.90
N SER A 47 -4.78 10.64 -21.63
CA SER A 47 -5.69 11.56 -20.94
C SER A 47 -5.70 12.96 -21.56
N GLN A 48 -4.59 13.42 -22.14
CA GLN A 48 -4.51 14.74 -22.78
C GLN A 48 -5.03 14.73 -24.21
N LEU A 49 -4.78 13.66 -24.98
CA LEU A 49 -5.18 13.57 -26.39
C LEU A 49 -6.66 13.18 -26.57
N LEU A 50 -7.25 12.46 -25.62
CA LEU A 50 -8.64 11.95 -25.70
C LEU A 50 -9.43 12.33 -24.44
N PRO A 51 -9.92 13.57 -24.31
CA PRO A 51 -10.74 13.99 -23.15
C PRO A 51 -12.04 13.19 -23.02
N GLY A 52 -12.48 12.50 -24.09
CA GLY A 52 -13.60 11.57 -24.06
C GLY A 52 -13.40 10.39 -23.12
N VAL A 53 -12.16 9.94 -22.87
CA VAL A 53 -11.85 8.86 -21.91
C VAL A 53 -12.06 9.34 -20.48
N SER A 54 -11.55 10.53 -20.14
CA SER A 54 -11.80 11.16 -18.82
C SER A 54 -13.28 11.45 -18.60
N SER A 55 -13.99 11.87 -19.65
CA SER A 55 -15.44 12.10 -19.58
C SER A 55 -16.22 10.79 -19.39
N LEU A 56 -15.85 9.68 -20.03
CA LEU A 56 -16.48 8.37 -19.83
C LEU A 56 -16.29 7.86 -18.40
N ILE A 57 -15.09 7.99 -17.85
CA ILE A 57 -14.78 7.59 -16.47
C ILE A 57 -15.58 8.44 -15.46
N ASN A 58 -15.75 9.74 -15.75
CA ASN A 58 -16.60 10.62 -14.94
C ASN A 58 -18.10 10.33 -15.11
N SER A 59 -18.57 9.93 -16.30
CA SER A 59 -19.95 9.50 -16.51
C SER A 59 -20.28 8.19 -15.77
N LEU A 60 -19.27 7.35 -15.51
CA LEU A 60 -19.34 6.15 -14.68
C LEU A 60 -19.07 6.44 -13.18
N SER A 61 -19.13 7.70 -12.76
CA SER A 61 -18.99 8.14 -11.38
C SER A 61 -20.37 8.40 -10.76
N ILE A 62 -20.63 7.84 -9.57
CA ILE A 62 -21.76 8.23 -8.73
C ILE A 62 -21.19 9.06 -7.57
N GLY A 63 -21.68 10.30 -7.42
CA GLY A 63 -21.44 11.11 -6.22
C GLY A 63 -19.99 11.52 -5.95
N ASN A 64 -19.13 11.58 -6.98
CA ASN A 64 -17.67 11.85 -6.96
C ASN A 64 -16.75 10.62 -6.87
N ILE A 65 -17.27 9.39 -6.88
CA ILE A 65 -16.45 8.17 -6.81
C ILE A 65 -16.59 7.37 -8.11
N SER A 66 -15.50 7.23 -8.86
CA SER A 66 -15.45 6.45 -10.09
C SER A 66 -15.51 4.95 -9.80
N ILE A 67 -16.58 4.29 -10.21
CA ILE A 67 -16.77 2.84 -10.04
C ILE A 67 -15.58 2.02 -10.61
N PRO A 68 -15.06 2.31 -11.82
CA PRO A 68 -13.93 1.55 -12.38
C PRO A 68 -12.68 1.62 -11.50
N ILE A 69 -12.36 2.80 -10.97
CA ILE A 69 -11.20 3.02 -10.10
C ILE A 69 -11.40 2.25 -8.79
N GLY A 70 -12.60 2.29 -8.23
CA GLY A 70 -12.94 1.53 -7.02
C GLY A 70 -12.74 0.01 -7.19
N ILE A 71 -13.18 -0.57 -8.30
CA ILE A 71 -12.99 -2.00 -8.60
C ILE A 71 -11.50 -2.33 -8.73
N CYS A 72 -10.73 -1.50 -9.45
CA CYS A 72 -9.28 -1.68 -9.57
C CYS A 72 -8.56 -1.65 -8.21
N LEU A 73 -8.90 -0.67 -7.37
CA LEU A 73 -8.34 -0.56 -6.02
C LEU A 73 -8.74 -1.76 -5.13
N PHE A 74 -9.99 -2.21 -5.23
CA PHE A 74 -10.46 -3.39 -4.50
C PHE A 74 -9.68 -4.65 -4.91
N LEU A 75 -9.54 -4.89 -6.22
CA LEU A 75 -8.76 -6.02 -6.74
C LEU A 75 -7.28 -5.96 -6.35
N MET A 76 -6.70 -4.77 -6.25
CA MET A 76 -5.31 -4.61 -5.80
C MET A 76 -5.15 -4.85 -4.29
N MET A 77 -6.15 -4.48 -3.49
CA MET A 77 -6.12 -4.64 -2.03
C MET A 77 -6.41 -6.08 -1.60
N TYR A 78 -7.29 -6.78 -2.32
CA TYR A 78 -7.70 -8.16 -2.05
C TYR A 78 -6.53 -9.16 -1.84
N PRO A 79 -5.51 -9.23 -2.72
CA PRO A 79 -4.41 -10.19 -2.56
C PRO A 79 -3.56 -9.93 -1.31
N ALA A 80 -3.40 -8.68 -0.89
CA ALA A 80 -2.65 -8.37 0.32
C ALA A 80 -3.37 -8.83 1.60
N MET A 81 -4.71 -8.83 1.61
CA MET A 81 -5.51 -9.26 2.76
C MET A 81 -5.64 -10.79 2.90
N LEU A 82 -5.59 -11.55 1.80
CA LEU A 82 -5.72 -13.01 1.87
C LEU A 82 -4.48 -13.74 2.42
N ASN A 83 -3.30 -13.12 2.34
CA ASN A 83 -2.04 -13.71 2.82
C ASN A 83 -1.85 -13.61 4.35
N LEU A 84 -2.94 -13.43 5.12
CA LEU A 84 -2.90 -13.12 6.54
C LEU A 84 -3.27 -14.33 7.41
N GLN A 85 -2.32 -14.83 8.19
CA GLN A 85 -2.58 -15.88 9.19
C GLN A 85 -2.99 -15.26 10.53
N ALA A 86 -4.29 -15.27 10.83
CA ALA A 86 -4.86 -14.68 12.05
C ALA A 86 -4.47 -15.38 13.36
N SER A 87 -4.00 -16.63 13.27
CA SER A 87 -3.60 -17.47 14.40
C SER A 87 -2.35 -16.96 15.12
N GLU A 88 -1.45 -16.28 14.41
CA GLU A 88 -0.16 -15.81 14.95
C GLU A 88 -0.23 -14.38 15.52
N LEU A 89 -1.17 -13.56 15.03
CA LEU A 89 -1.45 -12.20 15.54
C LEU A 89 -1.66 -12.15 17.08
N LYS A 90 -2.25 -13.19 17.67
CA LYS A 90 -2.48 -13.27 19.13
C LYS A 90 -1.20 -13.44 19.94
N LYS A 91 -0.14 -14.07 19.41
CA LYS A 91 1.12 -14.32 20.15
C LYS A 91 1.94 -13.05 20.31
N LEU A 92 1.76 -12.09 19.40
CA LEU A 92 2.63 -10.94 19.21
C LEU A 92 2.17 -9.68 19.93
N GLY A 93 0.87 -9.59 20.27
CA GLY A 93 0.32 -8.57 21.16
C GLY A 93 0.96 -8.52 22.55
N ARG A 94 1.81 -9.51 22.90
CA ARG A 94 2.62 -9.53 24.13
C ARG A 94 3.80 -8.55 24.13
N ASN A 95 4.25 -8.04 22.98
CA ASN A 95 5.40 -7.13 22.88
C ASN A 95 5.02 -5.82 22.15
N PRO A 96 4.46 -4.81 22.85
CA PRO A 96 3.93 -3.59 22.21
C PRO A 96 4.99 -2.54 21.83
N LYS A 97 6.26 -2.72 22.24
CA LYS A 97 7.34 -1.73 21.97
C LYS A 97 7.49 -1.34 20.48
N PRO A 98 7.62 -2.28 19.53
CA PRO A 98 7.74 -1.93 18.10
C PRO A 98 6.47 -1.27 17.55
N ILE A 99 5.31 -1.64 18.07
CA ILE A 99 4.01 -1.09 17.66
C ILE A 99 3.90 0.38 18.03
N ILE A 100 4.20 0.70 19.30
CA ILE A 100 4.15 2.07 19.80
C ILE A 100 5.13 2.96 19.02
N LEU A 101 6.34 2.47 18.75
CA LEU A 101 7.35 3.22 17.99
C LEU A 101 6.85 3.54 16.57
N THR A 102 6.21 2.57 15.92
CA THR A 102 5.64 2.75 14.58
C THR A 102 4.49 3.74 14.59
N LEU A 103 3.61 3.68 15.60
CA LEU A 103 2.47 4.57 15.74
C LEU A 103 2.89 6.02 16.00
N VAL A 104 3.86 6.23 16.89
CA VAL A 104 4.45 7.56 17.16
C VAL A 104 5.14 8.10 15.91
N SER A 105 5.89 7.25 15.18
CA SER A 105 6.52 7.68 13.93
C SER A 105 5.50 8.09 12.88
N ASN A 106 4.40 7.35 12.74
CA ASN A 106 3.38 7.65 11.74
C ASN A 106 2.57 8.91 12.08
N TRP A 107 2.18 9.10 13.34
CA TRP A 107 1.32 10.22 13.74
C TRP A 107 2.06 11.48 14.15
N LEU A 108 3.33 11.38 14.57
CA LEU A 108 4.11 12.54 15.00
C LEU A 108 5.16 12.92 13.97
N VAL A 109 5.97 11.96 13.54
CA VAL A 109 7.12 12.25 12.66
C VAL A 109 6.65 12.53 11.23
N ALA A 110 5.80 11.67 10.66
CA ALA A 110 5.36 11.82 9.27
C ALA A 110 4.62 13.14 8.97
N PRO A 111 3.61 13.59 9.74
CA PRO A 111 2.94 14.87 9.46
C PRO A 111 3.85 16.06 9.75
N PHE A 112 4.75 15.97 10.74
CA PHE A 112 5.72 17.04 11.00
C PHE A 112 6.73 17.19 9.84
N VAL A 113 7.19 16.08 9.28
CA VAL A 113 8.02 16.07 8.06
C VAL A 113 7.24 16.65 6.88
N GLY A 114 5.96 16.31 6.72
CA GLY A 114 5.10 16.88 5.69
C GLY A 114 4.97 18.40 5.81
N LEU A 115 4.72 18.91 7.02
CA LEU A 115 4.65 20.34 7.30
C LEU A 115 5.98 21.05 6.99
N LEU A 116 7.10 20.45 7.39
CA LEU A 116 8.43 20.97 7.13
C LEU A 116 8.71 21.01 5.61
N MET A 117 8.32 19.98 4.87
CA MET A 117 8.44 19.97 3.40
C MET A 117 7.61 21.07 2.75
N VAL A 118 6.36 21.28 3.17
CA VAL A 118 5.51 22.35 2.63
C VAL A 118 6.15 23.72 2.88
N ASN A 119 6.67 23.97 4.09
CA ASN A 119 7.29 25.25 4.43
C ASN A 119 8.59 25.53 3.63
N ILE A 120 9.39 24.50 3.34
CA ILE A 120 10.65 24.65 2.59
C ILE A 120 10.42 24.74 1.08
N PHE A 121 9.60 23.85 0.52
CA PHE A 121 9.47 23.69 -0.94
C PHE A 121 8.35 24.52 -1.57
N LEU A 122 7.35 24.95 -0.79
CA LEU A 122 6.23 25.75 -1.28
C LEU A 122 6.19 27.13 -0.58
N PRO A 123 7.22 27.99 -0.74
CA PRO A 123 7.16 29.36 -0.24
C PRO A 123 6.21 30.18 -1.11
N GLY A 124 5.09 30.63 -0.54
CA GLY A 124 4.15 31.54 -1.19
C GLY A 124 2.71 31.36 -0.70
N ASP A 125 1.88 32.39 -0.89
CA ASP A 125 0.47 32.39 -0.46
C ASP A 125 -0.47 32.44 -1.67
N SER A 126 -0.25 31.52 -2.61
CA SER A 126 -1.20 31.31 -3.71
C SER A 126 -2.19 30.22 -3.32
N GLU A 127 -3.44 30.32 -3.79
CA GLU A 127 -4.47 29.32 -3.51
C GLU A 127 -4.02 27.89 -3.90
N ILE A 128 -3.26 27.78 -5.00
CA ILE A 128 -2.70 26.51 -5.49
C ILE A 128 -1.66 25.94 -4.50
N VAL A 129 -0.78 26.79 -3.98
CA VAL A 129 0.21 26.39 -2.97
C VAL A 129 -0.49 25.91 -1.70
N ARG A 130 -1.57 26.58 -1.29
CA ARG A 130 -2.34 26.17 -0.11
C ARG A 130 -3.00 24.80 -0.32
N GLN A 131 -3.62 24.57 -1.48
CA GLN A 131 -4.22 23.27 -1.83
C GLN A 131 -3.17 22.15 -1.91
N LEU A 132 -2.02 22.42 -2.53
CA LEU A 132 -0.93 21.44 -2.63
C LEU A 132 -0.32 21.17 -1.25
N GLY A 133 -0.20 22.19 -0.41
CA GLY A 133 0.22 22.06 0.99
C GLY A 133 -0.71 21.15 1.80
N PHE A 134 -2.02 21.37 1.70
CA PHE A 134 -3.01 20.46 2.33
C PHE A 134 -2.89 19.03 1.80
N ALA A 135 -2.75 18.85 0.49
CA ALA A 135 -2.60 17.52 -0.11
C ALA A 135 -1.34 16.79 0.42
N ILE A 136 -0.21 17.48 0.54
CA ILE A 136 1.04 16.92 1.07
C ILE A 136 0.88 16.52 2.54
N ILE A 137 0.24 17.37 3.36
CA ILE A 137 0.03 17.08 4.78
C ILE A 137 -0.90 15.87 4.96
N LEU A 138 -2.00 15.81 4.20
CA LEU A 138 -2.92 14.67 4.23
C LEU A 138 -2.25 13.37 3.78
N LEU A 139 -1.44 13.43 2.71
CA LEU A 139 -0.69 12.28 2.23
C LEU A 139 0.34 11.80 3.26
N SER A 140 1.02 12.74 3.93
CA SER A 140 2.03 12.43 4.94
C SER A 140 1.45 11.82 6.22
N SER A 141 0.22 12.20 6.59
CA SER A 141 -0.48 11.64 7.74
C SER A 141 -1.12 10.28 7.45
N SER A 142 -1.24 9.89 6.18
CA SER A 142 -1.89 8.65 5.78
C SER A 142 -0.91 7.48 5.87
N PRO A 143 -1.11 6.51 6.78
CA PRO A 143 -0.27 5.34 6.79
C PRO A 143 -0.51 4.43 5.60
N CYS A 144 0.58 3.98 5.01
CA CYS A 144 0.52 2.96 3.99
C CYS A 144 0.44 1.57 4.63
N THR A 145 -0.64 0.84 4.34
CA THR A 145 -0.95 -0.44 4.98
C THR A 145 -0.56 -1.64 4.10
N ALA A 146 -0.95 -1.63 2.83
CA ALA A 146 -0.69 -2.74 1.91
C ALA A 146 0.79 -2.87 1.51
N MET A 147 1.49 -1.76 1.29
CA MET A 147 2.88 -1.75 0.83
C MET A 147 3.83 -2.34 1.88
N VAL A 148 3.57 -2.10 3.17
CA VAL A 148 4.43 -2.56 4.27
C VAL A 148 4.47 -4.09 4.36
N LEU A 149 3.37 -4.77 4.01
CA LEU A 149 3.32 -6.24 3.96
C LEU A 149 4.25 -6.78 2.85
N VAL A 150 4.14 -6.24 1.64
CA VAL A 150 4.97 -6.66 0.51
C VAL A 150 6.46 -6.40 0.77
N TRP A 151 6.79 -5.22 1.30
CA TRP A 151 8.18 -4.87 1.60
C TRP A 151 8.73 -5.67 2.77
N GLY A 152 7.91 -5.94 3.77
CA GLY A 152 8.23 -6.88 4.83
C GLY A 152 8.60 -8.24 4.29
N TRP A 153 7.79 -8.75 3.37
CA TRP A 153 8.00 -10.06 2.76
C TRP A 153 9.32 -10.08 1.97
N MET A 154 9.57 -9.06 1.15
CA MET A 154 10.85 -8.91 0.43
C MET A 154 12.06 -8.78 1.37
N ALA A 155 11.91 -8.07 2.49
CA ALA A 155 12.96 -7.88 3.49
C ALA A 155 13.17 -9.10 4.40
N LYS A 156 12.43 -10.20 4.20
CA LYS A 156 12.41 -11.38 5.09
C LYS A 156 12.09 -11.00 6.55
N GLY A 157 11.27 -9.97 6.74
CA GLY A 157 10.81 -9.51 8.05
C GLY A 157 9.68 -10.36 8.59
N ASN A 158 9.41 -10.26 9.90
CA ASN A 158 8.28 -10.94 10.53
C ASN A 158 6.96 -10.34 10.00
N GLN A 159 6.19 -11.15 9.25
CA GLN A 159 4.94 -10.70 8.64
C GLN A 159 3.87 -10.43 9.69
N GLU A 160 3.79 -11.24 10.74
CA GLU A 160 2.81 -11.08 11.82
C GLU A 160 2.94 -9.70 12.49
N GLN A 161 4.16 -9.19 12.66
CA GLN A 161 4.44 -7.85 13.21
C GLN A 161 3.97 -6.76 12.27
N ASN A 162 4.23 -6.92 10.97
CA ASN A 162 3.82 -5.95 9.97
C ASN A 162 2.30 -5.86 9.85
N VAL A 163 1.62 -7.00 9.93
CA VAL A 163 0.15 -7.08 9.93
C VAL A 163 -0.42 -6.43 11.18
N LEU A 164 0.11 -6.75 12.37
CA LEU A 164 -0.36 -6.17 13.62
C LEU A 164 -0.19 -4.65 13.64
N ASN A 165 0.98 -4.15 13.23
CA ASN A 165 1.26 -2.72 13.10
C ASN A 165 0.28 -2.06 12.12
N THR A 166 0.07 -2.69 10.97
CA THR A 166 -0.83 -2.20 9.93
C THR A 166 -2.28 -2.13 10.41
N SER A 167 -2.79 -3.19 11.05
CA SER A 167 -4.14 -3.23 11.60
C SER A 167 -4.36 -2.21 12.70
N LEU A 168 -3.40 -2.05 13.62
CA LEU A 168 -3.50 -1.07 14.70
C LEU A 168 -3.44 0.37 14.18
N ASN A 169 -2.64 0.60 13.14
CA ASN A 169 -2.57 1.91 12.50
C ASN A 169 -3.90 2.24 11.80
N THR A 170 -4.50 1.29 11.08
CA THR A 170 -5.86 1.44 10.51
C THR A 170 -6.90 1.72 11.58
N ILE A 171 -6.87 1.02 12.72
CA ILE A 171 -7.78 1.26 13.84
C ILE A 171 -7.58 2.66 14.43
N THR A 172 -6.36 3.19 14.43
CA THR A 172 -6.08 4.53 14.98
C THR A 172 -6.58 5.66 14.07
N ILE A 173 -6.76 5.39 12.77
CA ILE A 173 -7.30 6.36 11.80
C ILE A 173 -8.83 6.49 11.90
N ILE A 174 -9.51 5.41 12.29
CA ILE A 174 -10.97 5.34 12.48
C ILE A 174 -11.34 5.99 13.82
#